data_AF-A0A2V8V9Z4-F1
#
_entry.id   AF-A0A2V8V9Z4-F1
#
_cell.length_a   1.000
_cell.length_b   1.000
_cell.length_c   1.000
_cell.angle_alpha   90.00
_cell.angle_beta   90.00
_cell.angle_gamma   90.00
#
_symmetry.space_group_name_H-M   'P 1'
#
loop_
_entity.id
_entity.type
_entity.pdbx_description
1 polymer ?
#
loop_
_entity_poly.entity_id
_entity_poly.type
_entity_poly.pdbx_seq_one_letter_code
_entity_poly.pdbx_strand_id
1 'polypeptide(L)' 'MSLTTWSGAYRYRLESIQIVEPDDVGVLKPTSLPTLTLVTCYPFYFVGSAPKRFIVRARLIAS' A
#
# COMPACT_ATOMS: atom_id res chain seq x y z
N MET A 1 4.99 10.43 3.04
CA MET A 1 5.73 9.19 3.35
C MET A 1 7.07 9.22 2.64
N SER A 2 8.13 8.66 3.23
CA SER A 2 9.45 8.52 2.59
C SER A 2 9.84 7.05 2.51
N LEU A 3 10.35 6.62 1.35
CA LEU A 3 10.88 5.29 1.10
C LEU A 3 12.36 5.43 0.77
N THR A 4 13.23 4.82 1.59
CA THR A 4 14.68 4.82 1.35
C THR A 4 15.09 3.45 0.82
N THR A 5 15.79 3.46 -0.30
CA THR A 5 16.41 2.27 -0.91
C THR A 5 17.91 2.54 -1.08
N TRP A 6 18.65 1.55 -1.57
CA TRP A 6 20.05 1.76 -1.96
C TRP A 6 20.23 2.81 -3.07
N SER A 7 19.18 3.11 -3.84
CA SER A 7 19.20 4.09 -4.93
C SER A 7 18.82 5.51 -4.50
N GLY A 8 18.40 5.73 -3.25
CA GLY A 8 18.04 7.05 -2.74
C GLY A 8 16.73 7.08 -1.95
N ALA A 9 16.20 8.29 -1.75
CA ALA A 9 15.03 8.54 -0.92
C ALA A 9 13.86 9.13 -1.74
N TYR A 10 12.79 8.37 -1.85
CA TYR A 10 11.59 8.74 -2.59
C TYR A 10 10.53 9.30 -1.63
N ARG A 11 9.81 10.35 -2.03
CA ARG A 11 8.69 10.92 -1.29
C ARG A 11 7.37 10.60 -1.97
N TYR A 12 6.45 10.07 -1.19
CA TYR A 12 5.10 9.71 -1.62
C TYR A 12 4.05 10.48 -0.84
N ARG A 13 2.95 10.86 -1.50
CA ARG A 13 1.75 11.47 -0.91
C ARG A 13 0.63 10.43 -0.83
N LEU A 14 0.04 10.27 0.34
CA LEU A 14 -1.12 9.40 0.56
C LEU A 14 -2.29 9.85 -0.32
N GLU A 15 -2.92 8.91 -1.01
CA GLU A 15 -4.12 9.13 -1.82
C GLU A 15 -5.35 8.46 -1.20
N SER A 16 -5.21 7.22 -0.73
CA SER A 16 -6.34 6.50 -0.14
C SER A 16 -5.91 5.42 0.84
N ILE A 17 -6.88 5.04 1.69
CA ILE A 17 -6.81 3.94 2.63
C ILE A 17 -8.08 3.10 2.45
N GLN A 18 -7.94 1.79 2.35
CA GLN A 18 -9.06 0.87 2.13
C GLN A 18 -8.87 -0.40 2.96
N ILE A 19 -9.99 -1.03 3.37
CA ILE A 19 -9.99 -2.39 3.93
C ILE A 19 -10.73 -3.27 2.93
N VAL A 20 -10.06 -4.31 2.44
CA VAL A 20 -10.59 -5.20 1.38
C VAL A 20 -10.53 -6.66 1.81
N GLU A 21 -11.25 -7.53 1.10
CA GLU A 21 -11.13 -8.98 1.26
C GLU A 21 -9.80 -9.47 0.66
N PRO A 22 -9.23 -10.61 1.12
CA PRO A 22 -7.88 -11.04 0.75
C PRO A 22 -7.72 -11.39 -0.75
N ASP A 23 -8.82 -11.75 -1.40
CA ASP A 23 -8.93 -12.10 -2.82
C ASP A 23 -9.17 -10.88 -3.72
N ASP A 24 -9.35 -9.67 -3.16
CA ASP A 24 -9.44 -8.44 -3.94
C ASP A 24 -8.06 -7.98 -4.44
N VAL A 25 -7.58 -8.65 -5.48
CA VAL A 25 -6.33 -8.33 -6.18
C VAL A 25 -6.42 -7.04 -7.01
N GLY A 26 -7.62 -6.44 -7.15
CA GLY A 26 -7.83 -5.19 -7.87
C GLY A 26 -7.00 -4.03 -7.31
N VAL A 27 -6.62 -4.11 -6.04
CA VAL A 27 -5.78 -3.12 -5.35
C VAL A 27 -4.34 -3.08 -5.88
N LEU A 28 -3.89 -4.12 -6.57
CA LEU A 28 -2.55 -4.23 -7.16
C LEU A 28 -2.50 -3.91 -8.65
N LYS A 29 -3.64 -3.58 -9.28
CA LYS A 29 -3.66 -3.22 -10.69
C LYS A 29 -2.73 -2.03 -10.98
N PRO A 30 -2.03 -2.03 -12.13
CA PRO A 30 -1.17 -0.92 -12.53
C PRO A 30 -1.93 0.40 -12.54
N THR A 31 -1.23 1.47 -12.14
CA THR A 31 -1.72 2.84 -12.17
C THR A 31 -1.01 3.64 -13.27
N SER A 32 -1.63 4.73 -13.74
CA SER A 32 -1.01 5.62 -14.74
C SER A 32 0.17 6.42 -14.20
N LEU A 33 0.27 6.57 -12.87
CA LEU A 33 1.35 7.26 -12.18
C LEU A 33 2.17 6.27 -11.33
N PRO A 34 3.44 6.58 -10.99
CA PRO A 34 4.20 5.78 -10.04
C PRO A 34 3.53 5.79 -8.65
N THR A 35 3.06 4.62 -8.22
CA THR A 35 2.27 4.43 -7.00
C THR A 35 2.92 3.40 -6.10
N LEU A 36 3.00 3.72 -4.81
CA LEU A 36 3.34 2.79 -3.75
C LEU A 36 2.04 2.25 -3.14
N THR A 37 1.87 0.93 -3.18
CA THR A 37 0.77 0.21 -2.52
C THR A 37 1.34 -0.60 -1.36
N LEU A 38 0.96 -0.25 -0.13
CA LEU A 38 1.30 -1.02 1.06
C LEU A 38 0.13 -1.93 1.40
N VAL A 39 0.43 -3.20 1.67
CA VAL A 39 -0.56 -4.24 1.99
C VAL A 39 -0.18 -4.87 3.32
N THR A 40 -1.12 -4.93 4.25
CA THR A 40 -0.94 -5.65 5.51
C THR A 40 -2.24 -6.35 5.94
N CYS A 41 -2.15 -7.26 6.91
CA CYS A 41 -3.29 -7.97 7.46
C CYS A 41 -4.18 -7.06 8.31
N TYR A 42 -5.50 -7.30 8.28
CA TYR A 42 -6.48 -6.63 9.13
C TYR A 42 -7.51 -7.62 9.68
N PRO A 43 -7.94 -7.49 10.94
CA PRO A 43 -7.53 -6.49 11.93
C PRO A 43 -6.11 -6.72 12.49
N PHE A 44 -5.46 -5.66 12.97
CA PHE A 44 -4.03 -5.68 13.32
C PHE A 44 -3.66 -6.59 14.50
N TYR A 45 -4.63 -6.94 15.35
CA TYR A 45 -4.44 -7.85 16.47
C TYR A 45 -4.62 -9.33 16.09
N PHE A 46 -5.00 -9.62 14.85
CA PHE A 46 -5.34 -10.98 14.44
C PHE A 46 -4.08 -11.83 14.24
N VAL A 47 -4.06 -13.01 14.86
CA VAL A 47 -3.00 -14.01 14.70
C VAL A 47 -3.50 -15.13 13.78
N GLY A 48 -2.79 -15.37 12.68
CA GLY A 48 -3.16 -16.35 11.65
C GLY A 48 -3.62 -15.69 10.35
N SER A 49 -4.44 -16.42 9.57
CA SER A 49 -4.97 -15.92 8.29
C SER A 49 -6.02 -14.82 8.53
N ALA A 50 -5.56 -13.58 8.62
CA ALA A 50 -6.45 -12.45 8.86
C ALA A 50 -7.50 -12.34 7.76
N PRO A 51 -8.77 -12.10 8.11
CA PRO A 51 -9.88 -12.14 7.18
C PRO A 51 -9.87 -10.99 6.19
N LYS A 52 -9.13 -9.90 6.45
CA LYS A 52 -9.10 -8.72 5.57
C LYS A 52 -7.67 -8.23 5.35
N ARG A 53 -7.53 -7.28 4.43
CA ARG A 53 -6.29 -6.55 4.14
C ARG A 53 -6.49 -5.06 4.33
N PHE A 54 -5.52 -4.39 4.94
CA PHE A 54 -5.43 -2.95 5.03
C PHE A 54 -4.50 -2.45 3.92
N ILE A 55 -5.04 -1.61 3.05
CA ILE A 55 -4.39 -1.13 1.84
C ILE A 55 -4.14 0.37 1.98
N VAL A 56 -2.90 0.78 1.74
CA VAL A 56 -2.51 2.18 1.67
C VAL A 56 -1.97 2.46 0.28
N ARG A 57 -2.57 3.40 -0.45
CA ARG A 57 -2.09 3.86 -1.75
C ARG A 57 -1.51 5.26 -1.66
N ALA A 58 -0.33 5.45 -2.25
CA ALA A 58 0.34 6.74 -2.27
C ALA A 58 1.07 6.98 -3.60
N ARG A 59 0.91 8.17 -4.18
CA ARG A 59 1.58 8.58 -5.42
C ARG A 59 2.96 9.17 -5.16
N LEU A 60 3.91 8.93 -6.05
CA LEU A 60 5.23 9.57 -6.01
C LEU A 60 5.09 11.08 -6.21
N ILE A 61 5.83 11.86 -5.43
CA ILE A 61 5.89 13.33 -5.53
C ILE A 61 7.33 13.89 -5.61
N ALA A 62 8.34 13.12 -5.22
CA ALA A 62 9.76 13.43 -5.44
C ALA A 62 10.60 12.16 -5.36
N SER A 63 11.72 12.12 -6.08
CA SER A 63 12.70 11.02 -6.11
C SER A 63 14.10 11.52 -5.81
#